data_AF-A0A4P9X1P6-F1
#
_entry.id   AF-A0A4P9X1P6-F1
#
_cell.length_a   1.000
_cell.length_b   1.000
_cell.length_c   1.000
_cell.angle_alpha   90.00
_cell.angle_beta   90.00
_cell.angle_gamma   90.00
#
_symmetry.space_group_name_H-M   'P 1'
#
loop_
_entity.id
_entity.type
_entity.pdbx_description
1 polymer ?
#
loop_
_entity_poly.entity_id
_entity_poly.type
_entity_poly.pdbx_seq_one_letter_code
_entity_poly.pdbx_strand_id
1 'polypeptide(L)'
;ARLKEFALSTVVGQPFSTYQVCTVARPEADPESTERDDLKREASFRAQAKAATMVAIQILHKEGAPVFRPSDYFAEMVKTDEHMSKLKKKLLAEAEALKASEQARKQRENKKFGKKVQHATMMDRLEQKKDSLEKIKLARRKVASQANTKGDFDAVDGADDQFAVELDDAPAKKTGTPFDRKSKPAVGASKRGGAGGGRMPRSARDDKYGFGGKKRFSKS
;
A
#
# COMPACT_ATOMS: atom_id res chain seq x y z
N ALA A 1 -57.95 28.45 -5.07
CA ALA A 1 -58.09 29.88 -5.39
C ALA A 1 -56.85 30.68 -4.94
N ARG A 2 -56.51 30.71 -3.64
CA ARG A 2 -55.39 31.52 -3.11
C ARG A 2 -53.98 31.25 -3.66
N LEU A 3 -53.67 30.00 -4.03
CA LEU A 3 -52.37 29.68 -4.66
C LEU A 3 -52.10 30.52 -5.92
N LYS A 4 -53.14 30.90 -6.67
CA LYS A 4 -53.03 31.73 -7.88
C LYS A 4 -52.71 33.20 -7.57
N GLU A 5 -52.98 33.67 -6.35
CA GLU A 5 -52.72 35.06 -5.94
C GLU A 5 -51.25 35.29 -5.60
N PHE A 6 -50.54 34.26 -5.11
CA PHE A 6 -49.13 34.34 -4.71
C PHE A 6 -48.16 33.69 -5.70
N ALA A 7 -48.66 32.82 -6.58
CA ALA A 7 -47.81 32.16 -7.57
C ALA A 7 -47.34 33.19 -8.60
N LEU A 8 -46.05 33.52 -8.55
CA LEU A 8 -45.35 34.13 -9.67
C LEU A 8 -45.48 33.20 -10.89
N SER A 9 -45.53 33.76 -12.11
CA SER A 9 -45.68 32.97 -13.33
C SER A 9 -44.40 32.18 -13.66
N THR A 10 -44.12 31.15 -12.87
CA THR A 10 -42.96 30.26 -13.03
C THR A 10 -43.04 29.37 -14.27
N VAL A 11 -44.16 29.42 -15.00
CA VAL A 11 -44.52 28.45 -16.05
C VAL A 11 -44.53 29.08 -17.46
N VAL A 12 -44.59 30.41 -17.60
CA VAL A 12 -44.73 31.05 -18.92
C VAL A 12 -43.64 32.10 -19.13
N GLY A 13 -42.64 31.75 -19.95
CA GLY A 13 -41.70 32.69 -20.58
C GLY A 13 -40.48 33.13 -19.75
N GLN A 14 -40.37 32.74 -18.47
CA GLN A 14 -39.20 33.08 -17.64
C GLN A 14 -38.14 31.95 -17.68
N PRO A 15 -36.84 32.28 -17.71
CA PRO A 15 -35.78 31.28 -17.68
C PRO A 15 -35.73 30.55 -16.32
N PHE A 16 -35.23 29.32 -16.34
CA PHE A 16 -35.04 28.48 -15.14
C PHE A 16 -34.15 29.15 -14.09
N SER A 17 -33.17 29.93 -14.52
CA SER A 17 -32.31 30.74 -13.65
C SER A 17 -33.05 31.65 -12.66
N THR A 18 -34.30 32.05 -12.93
CA THR A 18 -35.09 32.92 -12.05
C THR A 18 -35.69 32.19 -10.85
N TYR A 19 -36.10 30.93 -11.02
CA TYR A 19 -36.75 30.17 -9.95
C TYR A 19 -35.86 29.07 -9.36
N GLN A 20 -35.01 28.42 -10.16
CA GLN A 20 -34.06 27.38 -9.73
C GLN A 20 -34.68 26.25 -8.88
N VAL A 21 -36.00 26.04 -9.00
CA VAL A 21 -36.75 24.98 -8.34
C VAL A 21 -36.96 23.84 -9.33
N CYS A 22 -36.49 22.66 -8.98
CA CYS A 22 -36.72 21.43 -9.74
C CYS A 22 -37.57 20.46 -8.91
N THR A 23 -38.64 19.96 -9.50
CA THR A 23 -39.45 18.89 -8.92
C THR A 23 -39.10 17.59 -9.63
N VAL A 24 -38.68 16.59 -8.86
CA VAL A 24 -38.36 15.26 -9.37
C VAL A 24 -39.21 14.25 -8.62
N ALA A 25 -39.74 13.27 -9.34
CA ALA A 25 -40.46 12.16 -8.76
C ALA A 25 -39.56 11.46 -7.71
N ARG A 26 -40.12 11.19 -6.53
CA ARG A 26 -39.42 10.45 -5.49
C ARG A 26 -39.08 9.06 -6.06
N PRO A 27 -37.82 8.59 -6.00
CA PRO A 27 -37.51 7.22 -6.38
C PRO A 27 -38.32 6.27 -5.47
N GLU A 28 -39.04 5.32 -6.06
CA GLU A 28 -39.87 4.36 -5.34
C GLU A 28 -39.03 3.63 -4.29
N ALA A 29 -39.28 3.96 -3.02
CA ALA A 29 -38.67 3.30 -1.87
C ALA A 29 -39.82 2.82 -0.98
N ASP A 30 -39.76 1.56 -0.55
CA ASP A 30 -40.80 0.94 0.28
C ASP A 30 -41.00 1.79 1.55
N PRO A 31 -42.17 2.42 1.74
CA PRO A 31 -42.36 3.43 2.77
C PRO A 31 -42.07 2.87 4.17
N GLU A 32 -42.49 1.64 4.42
CA GLU A 32 -42.33 0.94 5.70
C GLU A 32 -40.86 0.63 6.06
N SER A 33 -40.01 0.39 5.05
CA SER A 33 -38.58 0.13 5.26
C SER A 33 -37.78 1.41 5.54
N THR A 34 -38.24 2.55 5.01
CA THR A 34 -37.57 3.85 5.14
C THR A 34 -37.88 4.60 6.42
N GLU A 35 -38.97 4.26 7.12
CA GLU A 35 -39.33 4.94 8.37
C GLU A 35 -38.47 4.48 9.55
N ARG A 36 -38.05 3.21 9.56
CA ARG A 36 -37.28 2.61 10.66
C ARG A 36 -35.77 2.60 10.41
N ASP A 37 -35.34 2.65 9.15
CA ASP A 37 -33.93 2.62 8.76
C ASP A 37 -33.47 3.97 8.21
N ASP A 38 -32.76 4.73 9.04
CA ASP A 38 -32.32 6.07 8.70
C ASP A 38 -31.27 6.08 7.57
N LEU A 39 -30.44 5.04 7.45
CA LEU A 39 -29.44 4.96 6.38
C LEU A 39 -30.11 4.83 5.01
N LYS A 40 -31.18 4.03 4.94
CA LYS A 40 -31.99 3.91 3.71
C LYS A 40 -32.74 5.19 3.40
N ARG A 41 -33.24 5.88 4.44
CA ARG A 41 -33.90 7.18 4.29
C ARG A 41 -32.94 8.24 3.76
N GLU A 42 -31.75 8.36 4.34
CA GLU A 42 -30.69 9.26 3.86
C GLU A 42 -30.29 8.94 2.41
N ALA A 43 -30.16 7.66 2.06
CA ALA A 43 -29.86 7.24 0.69
C ALA A 43 -30.94 7.70 -0.30
N SER A 44 -32.22 7.62 0.08
CA SER A 44 -33.34 8.09 -0.75
C SER A 44 -33.31 9.60 -0.96
N PHE A 45 -33.05 10.39 0.09
CA PHE A 45 -32.91 11.85 -0.01
C PHE A 45 -31.71 12.24 -0.89
N ARG A 46 -30.59 11.54 -0.72
CA ARG A 46 -29.40 11.74 -1.56
C ARG A 46 -29.69 11.44 -3.04
N ALA A 47 -30.42 10.36 -3.33
CA ALA A 47 -30.77 10.00 -4.70
C ALA A 47 -31.70 11.05 -5.33
N GLN A 48 -32.72 11.50 -4.60
CA GLN A 48 -33.63 12.56 -5.05
C GLN A 48 -32.89 13.87 -5.31
N ALA A 49 -32.05 14.31 -4.38
CA ALA A 49 -31.26 15.53 -4.53
C ALA A 49 -30.33 15.45 -5.75
N LYS A 50 -29.63 14.31 -5.92
CA LYS A 50 -28.75 14.08 -7.08
C LYS A 50 -29.50 14.16 -8.41
N ALA A 51 -30.68 13.52 -8.50
CA ALA A 51 -31.50 13.55 -9.71
C ALA A 51 -31.97 14.98 -10.05
N ALA A 52 -32.44 15.72 -9.05
CA ALA A 52 -32.85 17.12 -9.22
C ALA A 52 -31.68 18.01 -9.65
N THR A 53 -30.50 17.85 -9.05
CA THR A 53 -29.29 18.58 -9.45
C THR A 53 -28.92 18.27 -10.90
N MET A 54 -28.96 17.01 -11.34
CA MET A 54 -28.63 16.65 -12.72
C MET A 54 -29.56 17.31 -13.74
N VAL A 55 -30.86 17.34 -13.47
CA VAL A 55 -31.85 18.02 -14.34
C VAL A 55 -31.59 19.53 -14.36
N ALA A 56 -31.41 20.16 -13.19
CA ALA A 56 -31.14 21.59 -13.09
C ALA A 56 -29.87 22.01 -13.84
N ILE A 57 -28.78 21.25 -13.71
CA ILE A 57 -27.52 21.51 -14.43
C ILE A 57 -27.73 21.47 -15.94
N GLN A 58 -28.49 20.49 -16.45
CA GLN A 58 -28.77 20.38 -17.88
C GLN A 58 -29.56 21.57 -18.40
N ILE A 59 -30.52 22.08 -17.64
CA ILE A 59 -31.33 23.25 -18.02
C ILE A 59 -30.46 24.52 -17.99
N LEU A 60 -29.71 24.75 -16.91
CA LEU A 60 -28.82 25.91 -16.78
C LEU A 60 -27.72 25.94 -17.85
N HIS A 61 -27.20 24.77 -18.25
CA HIS A 61 -26.22 24.68 -19.32
C HIS A 61 -26.83 25.04 -20.70
N LYS A 62 -28.10 24.70 -20.95
CA LYS A 62 -28.83 25.13 -22.17
C LYS A 62 -29.08 26.63 -22.18
N GLU A 63 -29.25 27.26 -21.02
CA GLU A 63 -29.37 28.71 -20.86
C GLU A 63 -28.02 29.45 -20.97
N GLY A 64 -26.89 28.72 -20.98
CA GLY A 64 -25.55 29.30 -21.00
C GLY A 64 -25.11 29.91 -19.66
N ALA A 65 -25.80 29.58 -18.56
CA ALA A 65 -25.46 30.08 -17.23
C ALA A 65 -24.26 29.31 -16.63
N PRO A 66 -23.30 29.99 -15.96
CA PRO A 66 -22.19 29.33 -15.30
C PRO A 66 -22.66 28.57 -14.05
N VAL A 67 -22.46 27.25 -14.05
CA VAL A 67 -22.92 26.36 -12.96
C VAL A 67 -21.80 26.04 -11.95
N PHE A 68 -20.57 25.86 -12.44
CA PHE A 68 -19.45 25.42 -11.61
C PHE A 68 -18.67 26.60 -11.08
N ARG A 69 -18.38 26.57 -9.77
CA ARG A 69 -17.47 27.53 -9.15
C ARG A 69 -16.04 27.33 -9.70
N PRO A 70 -15.42 28.36 -10.31
CA PRO A 70 -14.01 28.29 -10.71
C PRO A 70 -13.09 28.11 -9.49
N SER A 71 -11.98 27.41 -9.66
CA SER A 71 -11.01 27.18 -8.58
C SER A 71 -10.34 28.45 -8.07
N ASP A 72 -10.28 29.49 -8.90
CA ASP A 72 -9.64 30.78 -8.63
C ASP A 72 -10.62 31.85 -8.09
N TYR A 73 -11.88 31.48 -7.86
CA TYR A 73 -12.88 32.39 -7.30
C TYR A 73 -12.94 32.26 -5.77
N PHE A 74 -12.18 33.11 -5.06
CA PHE A 74 -12.11 33.16 -3.60
C PHE A 74 -13.14 34.15 -3.02
N ALA A 75 -14.38 33.70 -2.87
CA ALA A 75 -15.42 34.39 -2.12
C ALA A 75 -15.64 33.73 -0.75
N GLU A 76 -16.31 34.44 0.17
CA GLU A 76 -16.69 33.91 1.47
C GLU A 76 -17.54 32.62 1.32
N MET A 77 -17.17 31.58 2.06
CA MET A 77 -17.86 30.29 2.08
C MET A 77 -18.70 30.18 3.35
N VAL A 78 -19.77 29.39 3.31
CA VAL A 78 -20.64 29.12 4.48
C VAL A 78 -19.88 28.60 5.70
N LYS A 79 -18.74 27.91 5.49
CA LYS A 79 -17.86 27.42 6.55
C LYS A 79 -16.46 28.00 6.36
N THR A 80 -15.83 28.40 7.46
CA THR A 80 -14.47 28.92 7.47
C THR A 80 -13.43 27.84 7.16
N ASP A 81 -12.29 28.24 6.60
CA ASP A 81 -11.18 27.33 6.28
C ASP A 81 -10.59 26.66 7.52
N GLU A 82 -10.58 27.37 8.65
CA GLU A 82 -10.15 26.80 9.93
C GLU A 82 -11.05 25.63 10.36
N HIS A 83 -12.37 25.77 10.21
CA HIS A 83 -13.32 24.71 10.50
C HIS A 83 -13.10 23.52 9.54
N MET A 84 -12.91 23.77 8.24
CA MET A 84 -12.64 22.72 7.26
C MET A 84 -11.30 22.01 7.50
N SER A 85 -10.28 22.73 7.96
CA SER A 85 -8.98 22.15 8.36
C SER A 85 -9.13 21.19 9.54
N LYS A 86 -9.95 21.55 10.55
CA LYS A 86 -10.26 20.67 11.68
C LYS A 86 -10.96 19.38 11.21
N LEU A 87 -11.92 19.48 10.30
CA LEU A 87 -12.60 18.30 9.73
C LEU A 87 -11.63 17.40 8.94
N LYS A 88 -10.78 17.99 8.09
CA LYS A 88 -9.77 17.24 7.34
C LYS A 88 -8.82 16.46 8.26
N LYS A 89 -8.37 17.09 9.35
CA LYS A 89 -7.52 16.44 10.36
C LYS A 89 -8.20 15.23 11.01
N LYS A 90 -9.50 15.32 11.32
CA LYS A 90 -10.27 14.19 11.88
C LYS A 90 -10.37 13.03 10.89
N LEU A 91 -10.72 13.32 9.63
CA LEU A 91 -10.81 12.29 8.58
C LEU A 91 -9.47 11.58 8.34
N LEU A 92 -8.36 12.33 8.34
CA LEU A 92 -7.02 11.74 8.22
C LEU A 92 -6.68 10.86 9.43
N ALA A 93 -6.97 11.32 10.65
CA ALA A 93 -6.74 10.54 11.87
C ALA A 93 -7.56 9.23 11.89
N GLU A 94 -8.82 9.26 11.45
CA GLU A 94 -9.66 8.06 11.33
C GLU A 94 -9.10 7.08 10.30
N ALA A 95 -8.67 7.58 9.13
CA ALA A 95 -8.06 6.75 8.10
C ALA A 95 -6.72 6.13 8.56
N GLU A 96 -5.91 6.88 9.32
CA GLU A 96 -4.67 6.39 9.92
C GLU A 96 -4.94 5.35 11.01
N ALA A 97 -5.94 5.56 11.86
CA ALA A 97 -6.33 4.61 12.89
C ALA A 97 -6.81 3.27 12.28
N LEU A 98 -7.60 3.32 11.21
CA LEU A 98 -8.05 2.13 10.49
C LEU A 98 -6.84 1.37 9.90
N LYS A 99 -5.94 2.06 9.20
CA LYS A 99 -4.71 1.48 8.64
C LYS A 99 -3.82 0.87 9.74
N ALA A 100 -3.67 1.54 10.87
CA ALA A 100 -2.89 1.05 12.00
C ALA A 100 -3.51 -0.22 12.59
N SER A 101 -4.84 -0.27 12.73
CA SER A 101 -5.56 -1.47 13.19
C SER A 101 -5.37 -2.65 12.25
N GLU A 102 -5.50 -2.44 10.94
CA GLU A 102 -5.27 -3.47 9.93
C GLU A 102 -3.81 -3.97 9.94
N GLN A 103 -2.84 -3.05 10.05
CA GLN A 103 -1.43 -3.41 10.15
C GLN A 103 -1.14 -4.19 11.44
N ALA A 104 -1.73 -3.79 12.57
CA ALA A 104 -1.58 -4.51 13.83
C ALA A 104 -2.17 -5.92 13.75
N ARG A 105 -3.32 -6.10 13.09
CA ARG A 105 -3.91 -7.42 12.82
C ARG A 105 -2.98 -8.28 11.97
N LYS A 106 -2.48 -7.76 10.85
CA LYS A 106 -1.51 -8.47 9.99
C LYS A 106 -0.24 -8.84 10.76
N GLN A 107 0.27 -7.95 11.61
CA GLN A 107 1.44 -8.25 12.45
C GLN A 107 1.16 -9.37 13.46
N ARG A 108 -0.04 -9.43 14.05
CA ARG A 108 -0.44 -10.52 14.96
C ARG A 108 -0.54 -11.85 14.23
N GLU A 109 -1.13 -11.86 13.04
CA GLU A 109 -1.23 -13.06 12.18
C GLU A 109 0.17 -13.55 11.77
N ASN A 110 1.06 -12.65 11.33
CA ASN A 110 2.44 -12.98 11.00
C ASN A 110 3.22 -13.53 12.19
N LYS A 111 3.00 -13.02 13.41
CA LYS A 111 3.62 -13.57 14.63
C LYS A 111 3.07 -14.96 14.96
N LYS A 112 1.76 -15.17 14.81
CA LYS A 112 1.09 -16.45 15.10
C LYS A 112 1.53 -17.56 14.15
N PHE A 113 1.60 -17.25 12.85
CA PHE A 113 1.90 -18.23 11.81
C PHE A 113 3.36 -18.22 11.34
N GLY A 114 4.17 -17.25 11.79
CA GLY A 114 5.55 -17.08 11.31
C GLY A 114 6.42 -18.33 11.42
N LYS A 115 6.36 -19.06 12.54
CA LYS A 115 7.10 -20.33 12.69
C LYS A 115 6.58 -21.43 11.77
N LYS A 116 5.26 -21.53 11.60
CA LYS A 116 4.64 -22.52 10.69
C LYS A 116 5.01 -22.22 9.24
N VAL A 117 4.99 -20.96 8.85
CA VAL A 117 5.42 -20.50 7.51
C VAL A 117 6.90 -20.77 7.29
N GLN A 118 7.77 -20.51 8.27
CA GLN A 118 9.20 -20.84 8.17
C GLN A 118 9.44 -22.34 7.99
N HIS A 119 8.70 -23.18 8.73
CA HIS A 119 8.83 -24.63 8.59
C HIS A 119 8.30 -25.12 7.23
N ALA A 120 7.11 -24.69 6.82
CA ALA A 120 6.52 -25.04 5.53
C ALA A 120 7.45 -24.63 4.37
N THR A 121 7.93 -23.38 4.38
CA THR A 121 8.86 -22.89 3.34
C THR A 121 10.20 -23.65 3.31
N MET A 122 10.70 -24.14 4.45
CA MET A 122 11.88 -25.03 4.49
C MET A 122 11.58 -26.39 3.87
N MET A 123 10.44 -27.00 4.20
CA MET A 123 10.01 -28.28 3.62
C MET A 123 9.78 -28.16 2.11
N ASP A 124 9.05 -27.13 1.66
CA ASP A 124 8.81 -26.86 0.24
C ASP A 124 10.13 -26.69 -0.53
N ARG A 125 11.11 -25.99 0.05
CA ARG A 125 12.44 -25.85 -0.56
C ARG A 125 13.19 -27.17 -0.65
N LEU A 126 13.06 -28.06 0.34
CA LEU A 126 13.68 -29.37 0.31
C LEU A 126 13.02 -30.29 -0.72
N GLU A 127 11.68 -30.26 -0.81
CA GLU A 127 10.91 -30.98 -1.82
C GLU A 127 11.27 -30.49 -3.23
N GLN A 128 11.27 -29.17 -3.47
CA GLN A 128 11.71 -28.59 -4.74
C GLN A 128 13.13 -28.99 -5.13
N LYS A 129 14.06 -29.09 -4.15
CA LYS A 129 15.43 -29.58 -4.40
C LYS A 129 15.44 -31.06 -4.78
N LYS A 130 14.65 -31.91 -4.11
CA LYS A 130 14.53 -33.33 -4.44
C LYS A 130 13.96 -33.52 -5.85
N ASP A 131 12.85 -32.84 -6.17
CA ASP A 131 12.24 -32.88 -7.50
C ASP A 131 13.19 -32.41 -8.60
N SER A 132 13.97 -31.36 -8.32
CA SER A 132 14.98 -30.86 -9.26
C SER A 132 16.11 -31.88 -9.47
N LEU A 133 16.58 -32.54 -8.40
CA LEU A 133 17.58 -33.60 -8.49
C LEU A 133 17.05 -34.84 -9.23
N GLU A 134 15.79 -35.21 -9.04
CA GLU A 134 15.16 -36.31 -9.78
C GLU A 134 15.05 -35.99 -11.27
N LYS A 135 14.64 -34.76 -11.63
CA LYS A 135 14.64 -34.29 -13.02
C LYS A 135 16.04 -34.34 -13.63
N ILE A 136 17.07 -33.93 -12.89
CA ILE A 136 18.47 -34.00 -13.36
C ILE A 136 18.92 -35.47 -13.50
N LYS A 137 18.59 -36.35 -12.56
CA LYS A 137 18.91 -37.79 -12.67
C LYS A 137 18.22 -38.44 -13.86
N LEU A 138 16.94 -38.11 -14.10
CA LEU A 138 16.20 -38.57 -15.29
C LEU A 138 16.82 -38.02 -16.57
N ALA A 139 17.23 -36.76 -16.61
CA ALA A 139 17.93 -36.18 -17.75
C ALA A 139 19.29 -36.85 -17.99
N ARG A 140 20.11 -37.06 -16.95
CA ARG A 140 21.38 -37.80 -17.03
C ARG A 140 21.17 -39.23 -17.52
N ARG A 141 20.13 -39.93 -17.02
CA ARG A 141 19.78 -41.28 -17.49
C ARG A 141 19.35 -41.28 -18.96
N LYS A 142 18.56 -40.29 -19.40
CA LYS A 142 18.18 -40.13 -20.81
C LYS A 142 19.39 -39.86 -21.71
N VAL A 143 20.30 -38.99 -21.28
CA VAL A 143 21.57 -38.72 -21.99
C VAL A 143 22.44 -39.98 -22.05
N ALA A 144 22.59 -40.71 -20.94
CA ALA A 144 23.32 -41.99 -20.92
C ALA A 144 22.66 -43.03 -21.84
N SER A 145 21.33 -43.12 -21.86
CA SER A 145 20.61 -44.03 -22.77
C SER A 145 20.72 -43.63 -24.24
N GLN A 146 20.89 -42.34 -24.56
CA GLN A 146 21.21 -41.89 -25.92
C GLN A 146 22.70 -42.11 -26.27
N ALA A 147 23.59 -41.98 -25.29
CA ALA A 147 25.03 -42.21 -25.42
C ALA A 147 25.40 -43.69 -25.58
N ASN A 148 24.54 -44.63 -25.15
CA ASN A 148 24.69 -46.07 -25.45
C ASN A 148 24.56 -46.44 -26.93
N THR A 149 24.54 -45.46 -27.84
CA THR A 149 24.68 -45.65 -29.29
C THR A 149 26.10 -45.34 -29.80
N LYS A 150 27.11 -45.12 -28.94
CA LYS A 150 28.53 -45.08 -29.33
C LYS A 150 29.48 -45.14 -28.11
N GLY A 151 30.00 -46.35 -27.87
CA GLY A 151 31.39 -46.64 -27.48
C GLY A 151 32.01 -46.02 -26.21
N ASP A 152 32.28 -46.91 -25.25
CA ASP A 152 33.52 -47.02 -24.45
C ASP A 152 33.93 -45.86 -23.51
N PHE A 153 33.68 -46.05 -22.21
CA PHE A 153 34.58 -45.64 -21.12
C PHE A 153 34.13 -46.34 -19.82
N ASP A 154 34.69 -47.52 -19.56
CA ASP A 154 34.70 -48.15 -18.24
C ASP A 154 36.01 -47.81 -17.51
N ALA A 155 35.95 -47.81 -16.17
CA ALA A 155 36.99 -47.47 -15.18
C ALA A 155 37.03 -46.01 -14.68
N VAL A 156 36.54 -45.80 -13.46
CA VAL A 156 37.28 -45.25 -12.29
C VAL A 156 36.38 -45.44 -11.05
N ASP A 157 36.53 -46.61 -10.41
CA ASP A 157 36.34 -46.74 -8.96
C ASP A 157 37.66 -46.25 -8.33
N GLY A 158 37.61 -45.18 -7.54
CA GLY A 158 38.77 -44.67 -6.80
C GLY A 158 39.64 -43.63 -7.53
N ALA A 159 39.14 -42.39 -7.66
CA ALA A 159 39.99 -41.22 -7.82
C ALA A 159 39.31 -40.00 -7.18
N ASP A 160 39.41 -39.93 -5.85
CA ASP A 160 39.62 -38.63 -5.22
C ASP A 160 40.90 -38.03 -5.85
N ASP A 161 40.88 -36.77 -6.28
CA ASP A 161 42.01 -36.02 -6.88
C ASP A 161 42.27 -36.07 -8.41
N GLN A 162 41.24 -36.03 -9.28
CA GLN A 162 41.48 -35.71 -10.72
C GLN A 162 40.63 -34.59 -11.34
N PHE A 163 39.92 -33.81 -10.53
CA PHE A 163 39.42 -32.50 -10.93
C PHE A 163 40.08 -31.38 -10.12
N ALA A 164 41.41 -31.40 -10.07
CA ALA A 164 42.19 -30.22 -9.74
C ALA A 164 42.22 -29.33 -10.99
N VAL A 165 41.24 -28.43 -11.11
CA VAL A 165 41.43 -27.25 -11.95
C VAL A 165 42.49 -26.41 -11.24
N GLU A 166 43.75 -26.55 -11.68
CA GLU A 166 44.80 -25.59 -11.38
C GLU A 166 44.29 -24.20 -11.79
N LEU A 167 43.97 -23.40 -10.78
CA LEU A 167 43.89 -21.96 -10.94
C LEU A 167 45.32 -21.49 -11.18
N ASP A 168 45.67 -21.30 -12.46
CA ASP A 168 46.83 -20.49 -12.84
C ASP A 168 46.79 -19.18 -12.04
N ASP A 169 47.84 -18.93 -11.26
CA ASP A 169 48.10 -17.68 -10.55
C ASP A 169 48.37 -16.55 -11.55
N ALA A 170 47.31 -16.06 -12.20
CA ALA A 170 47.34 -14.81 -12.93
C ALA A 170 47.21 -13.64 -11.94
N PRO A 171 48.09 -12.62 -11.97
CA PRO A 171 48.13 -11.57 -10.96
C PRO A 171 46.80 -10.81 -10.91
N ALA A 172 46.20 -10.82 -9.72
CA ALA A 172 44.92 -10.22 -9.36
C ALA A 172 44.69 -8.81 -9.94
N LYS A 173 44.05 -8.74 -11.11
CA LYS A 173 43.34 -7.53 -11.56
C LYS A 173 41.97 -7.49 -10.90
N LYS A 174 41.85 -6.62 -9.89
CA LYS A 174 40.62 -6.27 -9.17
C LYS A 174 39.50 -5.91 -10.15
N THR A 175 38.62 -6.85 -10.45
CA THR A 175 37.32 -6.60 -11.08
C THR A 175 36.25 -6.83 -10.03
N GLY A 176 35.82 -5.73 -9.40
CA GLY A 176 34.84 -5.77 -8.32
C GLY A 176 33.45 -6.12 -8.82
N THR A 177 32.79 -7.08 -8.15
CA THR A 177 31.36 -7.32 -8.27
C THR A 177 30.56 -6.16 -7.65
N PRO A 178 29.37 -5.78 -8.17
CA PRO A 178 28.72 -4.51 -7.85
C PRO A 178 28.06 -4.38 -6.46
N PHE A 179 28.18 -5.37 -5.56
CA PHE A 179 27.30 -5.46 -4.39
C PHE A 179 27.97 -5.35 -3.01
N ASP A 180 29.24 -4.95 -2.94
CA ASP A 180 29.91 -4.60 -1.67
C ASP A 180 30.54 -3.21 -1.77
N ARG A 181 29.69 -2.18 -1.83
CA ARG A 181 30.09 -0.82 -1.47
C ARG A 181 29.44 -0.44 -0.15
N LYS A 182 30.19 -0.78 0.90
CA LYS A 182 30.22 -0.04 2.16
C LYS A 182 30.32 1.46 1.84
N SER A 183 29.20 2.17 1.94
CA SER A 183 29.15 3.62 1.82
C SER A 183 30.00 4.25 2.93
N LYS A 184 31.22 4.68 2.60
CA LYS A 184 31.89 5.75 3.33
C LYS A 184 31.13 7.05 3.03
N PRO A 185 30.69 7.84 4.02
CA PRO A 185 30.24 9.19 3.72
C PRO A 185 31.47 10.05 3.40
N ALA A 186 31.34 10.79 2.31
CA ALA A 186 32.31 11.75 1.84
C ALA A 186 32.51 12.89 2.87
N VAL A 187 33.75 13.36 2.91
CA VAL A 187 34.22 14.53 3.62
C VAL A 187 33.47 15.77 3.09
N GLY A 188 32.85 16.52 4.01
CA GLY A 188 32.50 17.93 3.80
C GLY A 188 31.02 18.27 3.96
N ALA A 189 30.55 18.49 5.20
CA ALA A 189 29.59 19.55 5.53
C ALA A 189 29.32 19.63 7.05
N SER A 190 29.66 20.80 7.59
CA SER A 190 29.06 21.52 8.73
C SER A 190 28.69 20.79 10.04
N LYS A 191 29.51 21.12 11.05
CA LYS A 191 29.13 21.52 12.41
C LYS A 191 27.68 22.02 12.54
N ARG A 192 26.81 21.27 13.24
CA ARG A 192 25.77 21.76 14.17
C ARG A 192 25.18 20.58 14.94
N GLY A 193 25.02 20.77 16.25
CA GLY A 193 24.83 19.70 17.22
C GLY A 193 23.43 19.10 17.28
N GLY A 194 23.33 18.02 18.06
CA GLY A 194 22.06 17.43 18.48
C GLY A 194 21.85 15.99 18.01
N ALA A 195 22.13 15.05 18.91
CA ALA A 195 21.53 13.72 19.01
C ALA A 195 21.49 12.84 17.72
N GLY A 196 22.53 12.05 17.50
CA GLY A 196 22.44 10.97 16.51
C GLY A 196 23.72 10.19 16.23
N GLY A 197 24.63 10.07 17.21
CA GLY A 197 25.85 9.27 17.05
C GLY A 197 25.50 7.78 16.92
N GLY A 198 26.02 7.14 15.88
CA GLY A 198 25.80 5.73 15.57
C GLY A 198 25.91 4.84 16.81
N ARG A 199 24.87 4.05 17.05
CA ARG A 199 24.78 3.18 18.24
C ARG A 199 25.95 2.19 18.23
N MET A 200 26.77 2.20 19.28
CA MET A 200 27.88 1.25 19.43
C MET A 200 27.40 -0.20 19.22
N PRO A 201 28.19 -1.07 18.57
CA PRO A 201 27.85 -2.48 18.42
C PRO A 201 27.69 -3.14 19.80
N ARG A 202 26.93 -4.25 19.84
CA ARG A 202 26.56 -4.92 21.10
C ARG A 202 27.79 -5.45 21.84
N SER A 203 28.75 -6.02 21.11
CA SER A 203 30.05 -6.43 21.63
C SER A 203 30.79 -5.29 22.36
N ALA A 204 30.95 -4.14 21.71
CA ALA A 204 31.61 -2.97 22.32
C ALA A 204 30.86 -2.40 23.54
N ARG A 205 29.55 -2.69 23.68
CA ARG A 205 28.78 -2.34 24.88
C ARG A 205 28.98 -3.35 25.99
N ASP A 206 29.05 -4.62 25.66
CA ASP A 206 29.26 -5.71 26.61
C ASP A 206 30.71 -5.66 27.16
N ASP A 207 31.70 -5.31 26.35
CA ASP A 207 33.09 -5.09 26.80
C ASP A 207 33.20 -3.89 27.74
N LYS A 208 32.44 -2.82 27.46
CA LYS A 208 32.52 -1.57 28.23
C LYS A 208 31.70 -1.58 29.52
N TYR A 209 30.59 -2.30 29.54
CA TYR A 209 29.61 -2.27 30.65
C TYR A 209 29.32 -3.64 31.26
N GLY A 210 29.98 -4.71 30.80
CA GLY A 210 29.64 -6.09 31.15
C GLY A 210 28.35 -6.58 30.49
N PHE A 211 28.12 -7.89 30.52
CA PHE A 211 26.88 -8.50 30.05
C PHE A 211 25.69 -7.95 30.87
N GLY A 212 24.80 -7.21 30.21
CA GLY A 212 23.55 -6.71 30.82
C GLY A 212 23.47 -5.20 31.03
N GLY A 213 24.46 -4.41 30.58
CA GLY A 213 24.37 -2.95 30.56
C GLY A 213 24.27 -2.30 31.95
N LYS A 214 24.33 -0.96 31.96
CA LYS A 214 24.41 -0.16 33.19
C LYS A 214 23.17 -0.37 34.07
N LYS A 215 23.29 -1.17 35.14
CA LYS A 215 22.25 -1.34 36.18
C LYS A 215 22.06 0.01 36.88
N ARG A 216 21.13 0.80 36.36
CA ARG A 216 20.58 1.97 37.05
C ARG A 216 19.95 1.38 38.32
N PHE A 217 20.44 1.74 39.51
CA PHE A 217 20.00 1.26 40.83
C PHE A 217 20.71 0.05 41.47
N SER A 218 22.05 -0.02 41.46
CA SER A 218 22.73 -0.63 42.62
C SER A 218 22.77 0.39 43.76
N LYS A 219 21.90 0.23 44.76
CA LYS A 219 21.92 1.01 46.00
C LYS A 219 23.21 0.74 46.77
N SER A 220 23.95 1.81 47.09
CA SER A 220 24.42 2.25 48.43
C SER A 220 25.21 3.53 48.22
#